data_AF-A0A345NNK0-F1
#
_entry.id   AF-A0A345NNK0-F1
#
_cell.length_a   1.000
_cell.length_b   1.000
_cell.length_c   1.000
_cell.angle_alpha   90.00
_cell.angle_beta   90.00
_cell.angle_gamma   90.00
#
_symmetry.space_group_name_H-M   'P 1'
#
loop_
_entity.id
_entity.type
_entity.pdbx_description
1 polymer ?
#
loop_
_entity_poly.entity_id
_entity_poly.type
_entity_poly.pdbx_seq_one_letter_code
_entity_poly.pdbx_strand_id
1 'polypeptide(L)'
;MRIDVWSDILCPFCHLGRRNLQLALEQFEHADEVSVIWHSFQLDPEAPERVEGSNVERIAQKYGISVEDATASQEQLAADAAAAGLDYQWQKSVGGNSYDAHRLIHFARFQGVEEQVTERIMRAWYSEGASIGEKQVLLDLAVEAGLDTEEVRGVLESDSFGHEVRSDLAVATQIGISSVPTFVLDQKFGVPGAQPVDVMLNAIRYAWEDQGNTAGGGGCGCGGCGCGGGAEESAPEAAAQSAPEPEPAAAGGCGSGACGCG
;
A
#
# COMPACT_ATOMS: atom_id res chain seq x y z
N MET A 1 6.97 7.72 -14.88
CA MET A 1 5.80 7.10 -14.20
C MET A 1 5.87 7.33 -12.70
N ARG A 2 4.73 7.56 -12.01
CA ARG A 2 4.67 7.71 -10.55
C ARG A 2 4.19 6.41 -9.88
N ILE A 3 4.77 6.05 -8.75
CA ILE A 3 4.34 4.95 -7.88
C ILE A 3 4.07 5.52 -6.49
N ASP A 4 2.81 5.48 -6.07
CA ASP A 4 2.39 5.88 -4.73
C ASP A 4 2.35 4.66 -3.81
N VAL A 5 2.95 4.74 -2.62
CA VAL A 5 3.05 3.59 -1.71
C VAL A 5 2.55 3.94 -0.33
N TRP A 6 1.44 3.36 0.08
CA TRP A 6 0.97 3.45 1.47
C TRP A 6 1.62 2.36 2.31
N SER A 7 2.26 2.79 3.39
CA SER A 7 3.10 1.92 4.22
C SER A 7 3.04 2.36 5.68
N ASP A 8 3.17 1.40 6.58
CA ASP A 8 3.39 1.65 8.01
C ASP A 8 4.75 1.10 8.43
N ILE A 9 5.45 1.82 9.31
CA ILE A 9 6.79 1.45 9.79
C ILE A 9 6.73 0.19 10.65
N LEU A 10 5.64 -0.01 11.38
CA LEU A 10 5.41 -1.17 12.25
C LEU A 10 4.87 -2.39 11.49
N CYS A 11 4.82 -2.34 10.16
CA CYS A 11 4.37 -3.44 9.32
C CYS A 11 5.58 -4.19 8.73
N PRO A 12 5.84 -5.45 9.12
CA PRO A 12 6.99 -6.19 8.61
C PRO A 12 6.86 -6.50 7.10
N PHE A 13 5.63 -6.68 6.60
CA PHE A 13 5.37 -6.82 5.16
C PHE A 13 5.67 -5.53 4.40
N CYS A 14 5.54 -4.34 5.01
CA CYS A 14 5.88 -3.09 4.33
C CYS A 14 7.38 -2.99 4.05
N HIS A 15 8.21 -3.47 4.98
CA HIS A 15 9.66 -3.50 4.76
C HIS A 15 10.06 -4.48 3.65
N LEU A 16 9.47 -5.68 3.65
CA LEU A 16 9.68 -6.66 2.58
C LEU A 16 9.20 -6.10 1.22
N GLY A 17 8.02 -5.50 1.19
CA GLY A 17 7.46 -4.87 -0.01
C GLY A 17 8.34 -3.73 -0.54
N ARG A 18 8.88 -2.88 0.34
CA ARG A 18 9.86 -1.85 -0.03
C ARG A 18 11.08 -2.45 -0.69
N ARG A 19 11.64 -3.52 -0.11
CA ARG A 19 12.81 -4.19 -0.68
C ARG A 19 12.50 -4.84 -2.03
N ASN A 20 11.34 -5.48 -2.16
CA ASN A 20 10.91 -6.09 -3.42
C ASN A 20 10.69 -5.04 -4.51
N LEU A 21 10.11 -3.88 -4.18
CA LEU A 21 9.97 -2.76 -5.12
C LEU A 21 11.34 -2.25 -5.58
N GLN A 22 12.29 -2.07 -4.65
CA GLN A 22 13.65 -1.64 -4.99
C GLN A 22 14.32 -2.63 -5.95
N LEU A 23 14.28 -3.92 -5.64
CA LEU A 23 14.83 -4.99 -6.49
C LEU A 23 14.14 -5.09 -7.86
N ALA A 24 12.84 -4.78 -7.93
CA ALA A 24 12.10 -4.74 -9.19
C ALA A 24 12.54 -3.53 -10.03
N LEU A 25 12.70 -2.35 -9.42
CA LEU A 25 13.18 -1.15 -10.10
C LEU A 25 14.63 -1.30 -10.58
N GLU A 26 15.50 -1.99 -9.83
CA GLU A 26 16.85 -2.34 -10.29
C GLU A 26 16.88 -3.17 -11.60
N GLN A 27 15.80 -3.90 -11.88
CA GLN A 27 15.63 -4.74 -13.09
C GLN A 27 14.79 -4.07 -14.18
N PHE A 28 14.19 -2.91 -13.90
CA PHE A 28 13.27 -2.25 -14.80
C PHE A 28 14.01 -1.32 -15.77
N GLU A 29 13.66 -1.40 -17.05
CA GLU A 29 14.37 -0.73 -18.15
C GLU A 29 14.32 0.81 -18.09
N HIS A 30 13.28 1.36 -17.46
CA HIS A 30 13.01 2.81 -17.36
C HIS A 30 13.00 3.30 -15.91
N ALA A 31 13.79 2.67 -15.03
CA ALA A 31 13.77 2.95 -13.60
C ALA A 31 14.10 4.41 -13.24
N ASP A 32 14.95 5.07 -14.02
CA ASP A 32 15.31 6.48 -13.88
C ASP A 32 14.14 7.44 -14.17
N GLU A 33 13.12 6.97 -14.87
CA GLU A 33 11.90 7.71 -15.16
C GLU A 33 10.76 7.41 -14.17
N VAL A 34 11.03 6.63 -13.13
CA VAL A 34 10.06 6.28 -12.07
C VAL A 34 10.27 7.16 -10.83
N SER A 35 9.19 7.79 -10.36
CA SER A 35 9.16 8.47 -9.07
C SER A 35 8.35 7.66 -8.05
N VAL A 36 8.99 7.24 -6.96
CA VAL A 36 8.34 6.54 -5.85
C VAL A 36 8.03 7.53 -4.74
N ILE A 37 6.78 7.57 -4.29
CA ILE A 37 6.33 8.48 -3.23
C ILE A 37 5.67 7.67 -2.12
N TRP A 38 6.24 7.77 -0.93
CA TRP A 38 5.77 7.08 0.26
C TRP A 38 4.69 7.90 0.95
N HIS A 39 3.62 7.23 1.35
CA HIS A 39 2.50 7.81 2.06
C HIS A 39 2.33 7.13 3.40
N SER A 40 2.03 7.94 4.41
CA SER A 40 1.81 7.47 5.77
C SER A 40 0.56 6.59 5.86
N PHE A 41 0.68 5.46 6.56
CA PHE A 41 -0.43 4.63 6.99
C PHE A 41 -0.23 4.18 8.43
N GLN A 42 -1.31 4.05 9.20
CA GLN A 42 -1.26 3.54 10.58
C GLN A 42 -2.11 2.29 10.71
N LEU A 43 -1.48 1.16 11.05
CA LEU A 43 -2.17 -0.09 11.33
C LEU A 43 -3.03 -0.02 12.59
N ASP A 44 -2.63 0.83 13.55
CA ASP A 44 -3.34 1.06 14.81
C ASP A 44 -3.10 2.51 15.29
N PRO A 45 -3.96 3.46 14.88
CA PRO A 45 -3.82 4.87 15.29
C PRO A 45 -3.99 5.10 16.79
N GLU A 46 -4.67 4.19 17.49
CA GLU A 46 -4.99 4.27 18.92
C GLU A 46 -3.97 3.51 19.78
N ALA A 47 -2.92 2.95 19.17
CA ALA A 47 -1.89 2.24 19.90
C ALA A 47 -1.22 3.18 20.93
N PRO A 48 -0.88 2.67 22.13
CA PRO A 48 -0.07 3.43 23.08
C PRO A 48 1.35 3.64 22.54
N GLU A 49 2.11 4.55 23.17
CA GLU A 49 3.53 4.81 22.84
C GLU A 49 4.36 3.53 22.83
N ARG A 50 4.12 2.65 23.79
CA ARG A 50 4.73 1.33 23.90
C ARG A 50 3.68 0.29 24.22
N VAL A 51 3.71 -0.83 23.51
CA VAL A 51 2.88 -2.00 23.79
C VAL A 51 3.73 -3.01 24.55
N GLU A 52 3.32 -3.31 25.80
CA GLU A 52 3.94 -4.35 26.61
C GLU A 52 3.45 -5.76 26.19
N GLY A 53 4.26 -6.77 26.48
CA GLY A 53 3.91 -8.18 26.28
C GLY A 53 4.47 -8.81 25.00
N SER A 54 4.09 -10.06 24.74
CA SER A 54 4.60 -10.81 23.59
C SER A 54 3.95 -10.32 22.30
N ASN A 55 4.78 -9.97 21.31
CA ASN A 55 4.31 -9.60 19.98
C ASN A 55 3.49 -10.72 19.33
N VAL A 56 3.89 -11.98 19.54
CA VAL A 56 3.20 -13.16 18.99
C VAL A 56 1.82 -13.34 19.62
N GLU A 57 1.68 -13.17 20.93
CA GLU A 57 0.38 -13.29 21.61
C GLU A 57 -0.59 -12.21 21.10
N ARG A 58 -0.09 -11.01 20.86
CA ARG A 58 -0.87 -9.92 20.27
C ARG A 58 -1.29 -10.21 18.83
N ILE A 59 -0.40 -10.77 18.01
CA ILE A 59 -0.72 -11.20 16.64
C ILE A 59 -1.79 -12.29 16.69
N ALA A 60 -1.62 -13.30 17.56
CA ALA A 60 -2.59 -14.37 17.77
C ALA A 60 -3.97 -13.80 18.14
N GLN A 61 -4.03 -12.86 19.08
CA GLN A 61 -5.26 -12.18 19.47
C GLN A 61 -5.87 -11.36 18.31
N LYS A 62 -5.06 -10.58 17.59
CA LYS A 62 -5.51 -9.70 16.50
C LYS A 62 -6.13 -10.49 15.35
N TYR A 63 -5.52 -11.63 14.99
CA TYR A 63 -5.95 -12.44 13.85
C TYR A 63 -6.83 -13.64 14.25
N GLY A 64 -7.06 -13.87 15.55
CA GLY A 64 -7.86 -14.99 16.04
C GLY A 64 -7.23 -16.36 15.75
N ILE A 65 -5.91 -16.45 15.80
CA ILE A 65 -5.12 -17.67 15.53
C ILE A 65 -4.42 -18.16 16.80
N SER A 66 -3.86 -19.37 16.77
CA SER A 66 -3.06 -19.88 17.89
C SER A 66 -1.73 -19.14 18.02
N VAL A 67 -1.12 -19.18 19.20
CA VAL A 67 0.23 -18.60 19.42
C VAL A 67 1.26 -19.36 18.60
N GLU A 68 1.08 -20.66 18.41
CA GLU A 68 1.90 -21.51 17.56
C GLU A 68 1.82 -21.09 16.09
N ASP A 69 0.61 -20.85 15.55
CA ASP A 69 0.42 -20.39 14.18
C ASP A 69 0.98 -18.98 13.97
N ALA A 70 0.78 -18.09 14.95
CA ALA A 70 1.37 -16.75 14.93
C ALA A 70 2.91 -16.82 14.93
N THR A 71 3.49 -17.73 15.71
CA THR A 71 4.94 -17.96 15.74
C THR A 71 5.44 -18.44 14.39
N ALA A 72 4.82 -19.49 13.82
CA ALA A 72 5.19 -20.03 12.53
C ALA A 72 5.08 -18.99 11.40
N SER A 73 4.07 -18.12 11.46
CA SER A 73 3.89 -17.00 10.54
C SER A 73 5.04 -15.98 10.63
N GLN A 74 5.46 -15.62 11.85
CA GLN A 74 6.60 -14.71 12.04
C GLN A 74 7.94 -15.34 11.61
N GLU A 75 8.14 -16.64 11.86
CA GLU A 75 9.32 -17.37 11.40
C GLU A 75 9.42 -17.41 9.88
N GLN A 76 8.30 -17.71 9.20
CA GLN A 76 8.26 -17.68 7.73
C GLN A 76 8.56 -16.29 7.18
N LEU A 77 7.95 -15.25 7.76
CA LEU A 77 8.20 -13.88 7.34
C LEU A 77 9.67 -13.46 7.53
N ALA A 78 10.31 -13.92 8.60
CA ALA A 78 11.73 -13.69 8.83
C ALA A 78 12.61 -14.43 7.81
N ALA A 79 12.22 -15.64 7.39
CA ALA A 79 12.92 -16.36 6.33
C ALA A 79 12.79 -15.64 4.97
N ASP A 80 11.60 -15.15 4.63
CA ASP A 80 11.35 -14.40 3.39
C ASP A 80 12.13 -13.08 3.39
N ALA A 81 12.16 -12.39 4.53
CA ALA A 81 12.96 -11.19 4.74
C ALA A 81 14.46 -11.46 4.56
N ALA A 82 14.98 -12.54 5.14
CA ALA A 82 16.38 -12.95 4.99
C ALA A 82 16.73 -13.25 3.54
N ALA A 83 15.83 -13.88 2.78
CA ALA A 83 16.00 -14.11 1.34
C ALA A 83 16.07 -12.81 0.53
N ALA A 84 15.41 -11.75 1.00
CA ALA A 84 15.48 -10.39 0.43
C ALA A 84 16.66 -9.55 0.96
N GLY A 85 17.51 -10.12 1.82
CA GLY A 85 18.67 -9.45 2.42
C GLY A 85 18.34 -8.57 3.63
N LEU A 86 17.18 -8.79 4.28
CA LEU A 86 16.73 -8.06 5.46
C LEU A 86 16.94 -8.91 6.73
N ASP A 87 17.36 -8.27 7.82
CA ASP A 87 17.54 -8.93 9.12
C ASP A 87 16.32 -8.72 10.01
N TYR A 88 15.34 -9.64 9.98
CA TYR A 88 14.14 -9.55 10.81
C TYR A 88 14.30 -10.21 12.16
N GLN A 89 14.45 -9.39 13.21
CA GLN A 89 14.54 -9.85 14.59
C GLN A 89 13.15 -9.79 15.26
N TRP A 90 12.19 -10.55 14.73
CA TRP A 90 10.77 -10.49 15.14
C TRP A 90 10.52 -10.74 16.62
N GLN A 91 11.39 -11.51 17.29
CA GLN A 91 11.34 -11.76 18.72
C GLN A 91 11.65 -10.51 19.56
N LYS A 92 12.36 -9.54 18.98
CA LYS A 92 12.71 -8.27 19.62
C LYS A 92 11.75 -7.14 19.26
N SER A 93 10.80 -7.37 18.34
CA SER A 93 9.91 -6.33 17.86
C SER A 93 9.05 -5.76 18.99
N VAL A 94 9.13 -4.45 19.19
CA VAL A 94 8.34 -3.71 20.16
C VAL A 94 7.17 -3.05 19.42
N GLY A 95 5.95 -3.27 19.89
CA GLY A 95 4.77 -2.57 19.39
C GLY A 95 4.67 -1.17 19.97
N GLY A 96 3.99 -0.26 19.27
CA GLY A 96 3.79 1.10 19.71
C GLY A 96 2.96 1.88 18.70
N ASN A 97 2.87 3.19 18.88
CA ASN A 97 2.24 4.10 17.94
C ASN A 97 3.26 4.55 16.88
N SER A 98 2.90 4.56 15.60
CA SER A 98 3.80 5.01 14.51
C SER A 98 3.59 6.46 14.07
N TYR A 99 2.65 7.20 14.68
CA TYR A 99 2.30 8.56 14.27
C TYR A 99 3.49 9.52 14.27
N ASP A 100 4.27 9.57 15.36
CA ASP A 100 5.43 10.47 15.44
C ASP A 100 6.56 10.04 14.50
N ALA A 101 6.71 8.74 14.23
CA ALA A 101 7.65 8.25 13.21
C ALA A 101 7.26 8.75 11.80
N HIS A 102 5.98 8.67 11.44
CA HIS A 102 5.47 9.20 10.17
C HIS A 102 5.68 10.71 10.05
N ARG A 103 5.41 11.46 11.12
CA ARG A 103 5.66 12.91 11.14
C ARG A 103 7.13 13.25 10.92
N LEU A 104 8.04 12.52 11.55
CA LEU A 104 9.48 12.69 11.33
C LEU A 104 9.90 12.32 9.91
N ILE A 105 9.29 11.32 9.29
CA ILE A 105 9.57 10.98 7.89
C ILE A 105 9.13 12.09 6.94
N HIS A 106 7.97 12.71 7.17
CA HIS A 106 7.56 13.91 6.42
C HIS A 106 8.51 15.09 6.64
N PHE A 107 8.98 15.31 7.87
CA PHE A 107 10.00 16.31 8.14
C PHE A 107 11.33 16.00 7.41
N ALA A 108 11.76 14.75 7.43
CA ALA A 108 12.96 14.30 6.73
C ALA A 108 12.84 14.51 5.21
N ARG A 109 11.66 14.27 4.62
CA ARG A 109 11.36 14.62 3.23
C ARG A 109 11.51 16.11 2.95
N PHE A 110 10.99 16.96 3.84
CA PHE A 110 11.17 18.40 3.71
C PHE A 110 12.65 18.81 3.74
N GLN A 111 13.46 18.16 4.57
CA GLN A 111 14.92 18.39 4.66
C GLN A 111 15.75 17.64 3.59
N GLY A 112 15.12 16.85 2.72
CA GLY A 112 15.81 16.11 1.66
C GLY A 112 16.58 14.86 2.13
N VAL A 113 16.31 14.37 3.35
CA VAL A 113 16.95 13.18 3.96
C VAL A 113 15.97 12.07 4.35
N GLU A 114 14.83 12.01 3.65
CA GLU A 114 13.77 11.01 3.89
C GLU A 114 14.31 9.58 3.91
N GLU A 115 15.12 9.23 2.93
CA GLU A 115 15.63 7.86 2.76
C GLU A 115 16.48 7.45 3.96
N GLN A 116 17.44 8.29 4.37
CA GLN A 116 18.35 7.99 5.49
C GLN A 116 17.59 7.84 6.81
N VAL A 117 16.65 8.75 7.08
CA VAL A 117 15.84 8.72 8.31
C VAL A 117 14.91 7.50 8.31
N THR A 118 14.24 7.23 7.20
CA THR A 118 13.32 6.08 7.11
C THR A 118 14.07 4.75 7.28
N GLU A 119 15.21 4.58 6.61
CA GLU A 119 16.04 3.38 6.74
C GLU A 119 16.56 3.21 8.17
N ARG A 120 16.99 4.29 8.82
CA ARG A 120 17.46 4.24 10.20
C ARG A 120 16.38 3.81 11.17
N ILE A 121 15.17 4.37 11.06
CA ILE A 121 14.02 4.03 11.90
C ILE A 121 13.57 2.58 11.63
N MET A 122 13.45 2.19 10.36
CA MET A 122 13.08 0.82 9.99
C MET A 122 14.08 -0.20 10.52
N ARG A 123 15.39 0.05 10.38
CA ARG A 123 16.44 -0.81 10.94
C ARG A 123 16.35 -0.91 12.47
N ALA A 124 16.11 0.21 13.15
CA ALA A 124 15.98 0.25 14.61
C ALA A 124 14.85 -0.67 15.08
N TRP A 125 13.69 -0.58 14.44
CA TRP A 125 12.54 -1.39 14.81
C TRP A 125 12.70 -2.86 14.41
N TYR A 126 13.15 -3.10 13.19
CA TYR A 126 13.13 -4.43 12.56
C TYR A 126 14.26 -5.34 13.04
N SER A 127 15.45 -4.78 13.25
CA SER A 127 16.66 -5.54 13.56
C SER A 127 17.18 -5.28 14.99
N GLU A 128 17.02 -4.05 15.49
CA GLU A 128 17.62 -3.64 16.77
C GLU A 128 16.64 -3.79 17.96
N GLY A 129 15.34 -3.92 17.71
CA GLY A 129 14.31 -4.03 18.75
C GLY A 129 14.00 -2.70 19.44
N ALA A 130 14.24 -1.58 18.76
CA ALA A 130 13.95 -0.24 19.28
C ALA A 130 12.43 0.03 19.32
N SER A 131 12.00 0.71 20.37
CA SER A 131 10.61 1.14 20.56
C SER A 131 10.38 2.47 19.84
N ILE A 132 9.96 2.41 18.57
CA ILE A 132 9.82 3.63 17.74
C ILE A 132 8.59 4.48 18.06
N GLY A 133 7.72 4.03 18.97
CA GLY A 133 6.68 4.91 19.50
C GLY A 133 7.24 5.88 20.53
N GLU A 134 8.37 5.57 21.15
CA GLU A 134 8.98 6.42 22.18
C GLU A 134 9.69 7.64 21.58
N LYS A 135 9.28 8.84 22.00
CA LYS A 135 9.80 10.10 21.42
C LYS A 135 11.31 10.25 21.55
N GLN A 136 11.88 9.86 22.69
CA GLN A 136 13.32 9.95 22.91
C GLN A 136 14.08 9.02 21.96
N VAL A 137 13.57 7.80 21.74
CA VAL A 137 14.15 6.86 20.78
C VAL A 137 14.11 7.45 19.38
N LEU A 138 12.96 7.98 18.94
CA LEU A 138 12.83 8.63 17.65
C LEU A 138 13.78 9.83 17.46
N LEU A 139 13.96 10.63 18.51
CA LEU A 139 14.89 11.76 18.48
C LEU A 139 16.32 11.29 18.21
N ASP A 140 16.79 10.30 18.96
CA ASP A 140 18.14 9.77 18.83
C ASP A 140 18.36 9.18 17.42
N LEU A 141 17.39 8.42 16.91
CA LEU A 141 17.42 7.83 15.57
C LEU A 141 17.46 8.87 14.45
N ALA A 142 16.65 9.93 14.56
CA ALA A 142 16.59 11.00 13.58
C ALA A 142 17.90 11.81 13.53
N VAL A 143 18.49 12.08 14.70
CA VAL A 143 19.78 12.78 14.81
C VAL A 143 20.92 11.93 14.24
N GLU A 144 20.94 10.63 14.53
CA GLU A 144 21.91 9.70 13.92
C GLU A 144 21.81 9.65 12.39
N ALA A 145 20.61 9.84 11.84
CA ALA A 145 20.36 9.90 10.40
C ALA A 145 20.68 11.27 9.76
N GLY A 146 21.15 12.24 10.55
CA GLY A 146 21.65 13.52 10.06
C GLY A 146 20.70 14.71 10.20
N LEU A 147 19.60 14.58 10.94
CA LEU A 147 18.72 15.71 11.27
C LEU A 147 19.24 16.52 12.46
N ASP A 148 18.91 17.81 12.50
CA ASP A 148 19.24 18.68 13.63
C ASP A 148 18.43 18.31 14.88
N THR A 149 19.11 18.25 16.03
CA THR A 149 18.51 17.83 17.30
C THR A 149 17.36 18.73 17.75
N GLU A 150 17.50 20.05 17.61
CA GLU A 150 16.49 21.00 18.09
C GLU A 150 15.29 21.06 17.14
N GLU A 151 15.52 20.93 15.83
CA GLU A 151 14.42 20.80 14.86
C GLU A 151 13.60 19.52 15.08
N VAL A 152 14.26 18.37 15.27
CA VAL A 152 13.60 17.08 15.56
C VAL A 152 12.80 17.17 16.86
N ARG A 153 13.39 17.73 17.91
CA ARG A 153 12.71 17.98 19.19
C ARG A 153 11.46 18.85 18.96
N GLY A 154 11.59 19.93 18.19
CA GLY A 154 10.48 20.81 17.85
C GLY A 154 9.34 20.09 17.13
N VAL A 155 9.65 19.15 16.23
CA VAL A 155 8.63 18.29 15.61
C VAL A 155 7.96 17.42 16.68
N LEU A 156 8.73 16.67 17.47
CA LEU A 156 8.19 15.71 18.46
C LEU A 156 7.40 16.37 19.62
N GLU A 157 7.68 17.63 19.94
CA GLU A 157 6.99 18.40 20.98
C GLU A 157 5.78 19.19 20.46
N SER A 158 5.55 19.23 19.14
CA SER A 158 4.43 19.93 18.49
C SER A 158 3.51 18.97 17.70
N ASP A 159 2.60 19.50 16.88
CA ASP A 159 1.85 18.76 15.83
C ASP A 159 2.37 19.09 14.40
N SER A 160 3.60 19.60 14.28
CA SER A 160 4.24 19.81 12.96
C SER A 160 4.23 18.52 12.13
N PHE A 161 3.91 18.61 10.84
CA PHE A 161 3.72 17.46 9.93
C PHE A 161 2.52 16.56 10.23
N GLY A 162 1.70 16.87 11.23
CA GLY A 162 0.49 16.09 11.54
C GLY A 162 -0.59 16.21 10.46
N HIS A 163 -0.66 17.35 9.76
CA HIS A 163 -1.59 17.54 8.65
C HIS A 163 -1.28 16.59 7.48
N GLU A 164 0.00 16.43 7.14
CA GLU A 164 0.51 15.59 6.08
C GLU A 164 0.16 14.12 6.36
N VAL A 165 0.44 13.63 7.57
CA VAL A 165 0.06 12.27 7.99
C VAL A 165 -1.45 12.06 7.88
N ARG A 166 -2.27 12.99 8.39
CA ARG A 166 -3.73 12.90 8.32
C ARG A 166 -4.24 12.95 6.88
N SER A 167 -3.60 13.73 6.01
CA SER A 167 -3.94 13.79 4.59
C SER A 167 -3.67 12.47 3.89
N ASP A 168 -2.52 11.83 4.14
CA ASP A 168 -2.19 10.53 3.55
C ASP A 168 -3.19 9.44 3.96
N LEU A 169 -3.60 9.43 5.24
CA LEU A 169 -4.62 8.53 5.78
C LEU A 169 -6.02 8.78 5.17
N ALA A 170 -6.38 10.05 4.99
CA ALA A 170 -7.65 10.43 4.39
C ALA A 170 -7.71 9.98 2.91
N VAL A 171 -6.63 10.18 2.16
CA VAL A 171 -6.53 9.70 0.78
C VAL A 171 -6.62 8.19 0.74
N ALA A 172 -5.86 7.47 1.58
CA ALA A 172 -5.91 6.00 1.66
C ALA A 172 -7.35 5.49 1.82
N THR A 173 -8.09 6.10 2.75
CA THR A 173 -9.51 5.77 3.00
C THR A 173 -10.37 6.06 1.78
N GLN A 174 -10.19 7.22 1.13
CA GLN A 174 -10.97 7.65 -0.04
C GLN A 174 -10.81 6.70 -1.22
N ILE A 175 -9.61 6.17 -1.44
CA ILE A 175 -9.33 5.23 -2.54
C ILE A 175 -9.47 3.76 -2.13
N GLY A 176 -9.97 3.48 -0.92
CA GLY A 176 -10.31 2.13 -0.47
C GLY A 176 -9.13 1.26 -0.03
N ILE A 177 -7.98 1.87 0.33
CA ILE A 177 -6.84 1.13 0.88
C ILE A 177 -7.15 0.69 2.30
N SER A 178 -7.25 -0.63 2.49
CA SER A 178 -7.51 -1.28 3.78
C SER A 178 -6.37 -2.17 4.27
N SER A 179 -5.29 -2.30 3.49
CA SER A 179 -4.12 -3.12 3.83
C SER A 179 -2.83 -2.47 3.32
N VAL A 180 -1.71 -2.74 3.99
CA VAL A 180 -0.39 -2.23 3.62
C VAL A 180 0.67 -3.34 3.60
N PRO A 181 1.68 -3.26 2.72
CA PRO A 181 1.90 -2.18 1.76
C PRO A 181 0.89 -2.23 0.62
N THR A 182 0.46 -1.07 0.11
CA THR A 182 -0.29 -0.99 -1.14
C THR A 182 0.42 -0.03 -2.08
N PHE A 183 0.71 -0.51 -3.28
CA PHE A 183 1.37 0.25 -4.33
C PHE A 183 0.32 0.67 -5.36
N VAL A 184 0.30 1.93 -5.75
CA VAL A 184 -0.58 2.47 -6.79
C VAL A 184 0.30 2.97 -7.93
N LEU A 185 0.28 2.25 -9.05
CA LEU A 185 1.07 2.52 -10.24
C LEU A 185 0.30 3.47 -11.15
N ASP A 186 0.92 4.58 -11.53
CA ASP A 186 0.36 5.61 -12.41
C ASP A 186 -1.03 6.13 -11.97
N GLN A 187 -1.30 6.13 -10.66
CA GLN A 187 -2.61 6.50 -10.09
C GLN A 187 -3.80 5.65 -10.63
N LYS A 188 -3.53 4.48 -11.23
CA LYS A 188 -4.54 3.64 -11.89
C LYS A 188 -4.57 2.22 -11.36
N PHE A 189 -3.40 1.60 -11.19
CA PHE A 189 -3.31 0.17 -10.88
C PHE A 189 -2.89 -0.05 -9.44
N GLY A 190 -3.76 -0.65 -8.63
CA GLY A 190 -3.45 -1.05 -7.26
C GLY A 190 -2.81 -2.44 -7.21
N VAL A 191 -1.67 -2.54 -6.53
CA VAL A 191 -0.96 -3.77 -6.22
C VAL A 191 -0.90 -3.90 -4.69
N PRO A 192 -1.78 -4.69 -4.07
CA PRO A 192 -1.79 -4.86 -2.62
C PRO A 192 -0.77 -5.90 -2.16
N GLY A 193 -0.18 -5.69 -1.00
CA GLY A 193 0.71 -6.62 -0.31
C GLY A 193 2.16 -6.61 -0.82
N ALA A 194 3.02 -7.30 -0.06
CA ALA A 194 4.43 -7.47 -0.39
C ALA A 194 4.62 -8.51 -1.51
N GLN A 195 4.21 -8.16 -2.73
CA GLN A 195 4.29 -9.05 -3.88
C GLN A 195 5.75 -9.47 -4.16
N PRO A 196 5.98 -10.69 -4.66
CA PRO A 196 7.29 -11.11 -5.15
C PRO A 196 7.88 -10.15 -6.21
N VAL A 197 9.20 -10.14 -6.32
CA VAL A 197 9.94 -9.19 -7.18
C VAL A 197 9.51 -9.28 -8.65
N ASP A 198 9.30 -10.49 -9.16
CA ASP A 198 8.85 -10.76 -10.52
C ASP A 198 7.42 -10.25 -10.78
N VAL A 199 6.52 -10.46 -9.83
CA VAL A 199 5.14 -9.94 -9.88
C VAL A 199 5.15 -8.41 -9.88
N MET A 200 5.94 -7.80 -8.99
CA MET A 200 6.08 -6.34 -8.91
C MET A 200 6.66 -5.76 -10.21
N LEU A 201 7.74 -6.36 -10.74
CA LEU A 201 8.36 -5.95 -12.00
C LEU A 201 7.38 -6.03 -13.19
N ASN A 202 6.62 -7.11 -13.29
CA ASN A 202 5.62 -7.27 -14.34
C ASN A 202 4.50 -6.23 -14.23
N ALA A 203 4.05 -5.90 -13.00
CA ALA A 203 3.06 -4.85 -12.79
C ALA A 203 3.58 -3.46 -13.20
N ILE A 204 4.85 -3.14 -12.87
CA ILE A 204 5.53 -1.91 -13.27
C ILE A 204 5.61 -1.81 -14.80
N ARG A 205 6.06 -2.88 -15.48
CA ARG A 205 6.11 -2.93 -16.96
C ARG A 205 4.74 -2.73 -17.60
N TYR A 206 3.72 -3.41 -17.06
CA TYR A 206 2.36 -3.29 -17.56
C TYR A 206 1.84 -1.84 -17.43
N ALA A 207 2.03 -1.22 -16.26
CA ALA A 207 1.63 0.17 -16.03
C ALA A 207 2.39 1.15 -16.95
N TRP A 208 3.66 0.89 -17.22
CA TRP A 208 4.48 1.69 -18.13
C TRP A 208 3.98 1.61 -19.58
N GLU A 209 3.68 0.40 -20.07
CA GLU A 209 3.16 0.20 -21.43
C GLU A 209 1.77 0.86 -21.63
N ASP A 210 0.91 0.86 -20.60
CA ASP A 210 -0.40 1.54 -20.63
C ASP A 210 -0.27 3.06 -20.85
N GLN A 211 0.76 3.70 -20.28
CA GLN A 211 1.04 5.12 -20.54
C GLN A 211 1.32 5.38 -22.02
N GLY A 212 2.03 4.47 -22.69
CA GLY A 212 2.30 4.55 -24.13
C GLY A 212 1.05 4.34 -25.00
N ASN A 213 0.12 3.51 -24.54
CA ASN A 213 -1.11 3.19 -25.29
C ASN A 213 -2.17 4.30 -25.17
N THR A 214 -2.23 4.98 -24.03
CA THR A 214 -3.15 6.11 -23.81
C THR A 214 -2.79 7.36 -24.64
N ALA A 215 -1.53 7.50 -25.07
CA ALA A 215 -1.10 8.53 -26.03
C ALA A 215 -1.57 8.28 -27.48
N GLY A 216 -2.11 7.09 -27.79
CA GLY A 216 -2.67 6.73 -29.11
C GLY A 216 -4.18 6.94 -29.26
N GLY A 217 -4.88 7.35 -28.19
CA GLY A 217 -6.33 7.54 -28.17
C GLY A 217 -6.76 8.92 -28.67
N GLY A 218 -6.90 9.05 -29.99
CA GLY A 218 -7.66 10.08 -30.73
C GLY A 218 -8.11 11.35 -29.97
N GLY A 219 -7.21 12.33 -29.88
CA GLY A 219 -7.59 13.71 -29.59
C GLY A 219 -8.47 14.26 -30.70
N CYS A 220 -9.79 14.33 -30.46
CA CYS A 220 -10.66 15.18 -31.26
C CYS A 220 -10.49 16.62 -30.75
N GLY A 221 -9.41 17.26 -31.19
CA GLY A 221 -9.20 18.68 -30.98
C GLY A 221 -10.18 19.46 -31.84
N CYS A 222 -11.21 20.03 -31.22
CA CYS A 222 -12.06 21.04 -31.86
C CYS A 222 -11.28 22.35 -32.03
N GLY A 223 -10.41 22.38 -33.04
CA GLY A 223 -9.91 23.60 -33.68
C GLY A 223 -10.85 23.96 -34.82
N GLY A 224 -11.49 25.13 -34.72
CA GLY A 224 -12.64 25.53 -35.52
C GLY A 224 -12.44 25.49 -37.04
N CYS A 225 -13.51 25.08 -37.73
CA CYS A 225 -13.75 25.37 -39.13
C CYS A 225 -15.26 25.60 -39.36
N GLY A 226 -15.61 26.85 -39.64
CA GLY A 226 -16.57 27.27 -40.68
C GLY A 226 -18.01 26.77 -40.64
N CYS A 227 -18.93 27.68 -40.33
CA CYS A 227 -20.36 27.56 -40.62
C CYS A 227 -20.66 27.44 -42.12
N GLY A 228 -21.62 26.57 -42.45
CA GLY A 228 -22.32 26.44 -43.74
C GLY A 228 -22.63 24.96 -43.96
N GLY A 229 -23.85 24.46 -44.08
CA GLY A 229 -25.17 25.02 -44.32
C GLY A 229 -25.92 23.95 -45.12
N GLY A 230 -27.08 23.49 -44.62
CA GLY A 230 -28.11 22.84 -45.44
C GLY A 230 -28.08 21.30 -45.60
N ALA A 231 -29.22 20.72 -45.21
CA ALA A 231 -29.98 19.67 -45.89
C ALA A 231 -29.63 18.18 -45.69
N GLU A 232 -30.61 17.51 -45.05
CA GLU A 232 -31.29 16.26 -45.44
C GLU A 232 -30.61 14.88 -45.39
N GLU A 233 -31.31 14.04 -44.62
CA GLU A 233 -31.74 12.66 -44.89
C GLU A 233 -30.82 11.44 -44.72
N SER A 234 -31.48 10.47 -44.07
CA SER A 234 -31.43 9.02 -44.25
C SER A 234 -30.48 8.20 -43.39
N ALA A 235 -31.08 7.55 -42.39
CA ALA A 235 -30.65 6.29 -41.83
C ALA A 235 -30.75 5.16 -42.88
N PRO A 236 -30.09 4.02 -42.63
CA PRO A 236 -30.71 2.75 -42.93
C PRO A 236 -30.85 1.87 -41.69
N GLU A 237 -32.02 1.25 -41.64
CA GLU A 237 -32.45 0.22 -40.73
C GLU A 237 -32.03 -1.18 -41.25
N ALA A 238 -31.87 -2.09 -40.30
CA ALA A 238 -32.10 -3.55 -40.38
C ALA A 238 -31.13 -4.46 -41.17
N ALA A 239 -30.57 -5.43 -40.44
CA ALA A 239 -30.98 -6.84 -40.59
C ALA A 239 -30.66 -7.65 -39.34
N ALA A 240 -31.72 -8.08 -38.65
CA ALA A 240 -31.71 -9.09 -37.61
C ALA A 240 -31.72 -10.51 -38.22
N GLN A 241 -31.16 -11.47 -37.47
CA GLN A 241 -31.44 -12.92 -37.53
C GLN A 241 -30.74 -13.55 -36.31
N SER A 242 -31.43 -13.80 -35.20
CA SER A 242 -32.37 -14.91 -34.90
C SER A 242 -31.70 -15.94 -34.00
N ALA A 243 -31.98 -15.84 -32.70
CA ALA A 243 -31.78 -16.91 -31.72
C ALA A 243 -32.73 -18.10 -32.00
N PRO A 244 -32.40 -19.28 -31.47
CA PRO A 244 -33.40 -19.94 -30.64
C PRO A 244 -32.79 -20.65 -29.41
N GLU A 245 -33.29 -20.28 -28.23
CA GLU A 245 -33.57 -21.20 -27.12
C GLU A 245 -35.10 -21.13 -26.90
N PRO A 246 -35.83 -22.21 -26.60
CA PRO A 246 -35.66 -22.90 -25.30
C PRO A 246 -36.01 -24.41 -25.27
N GLU A 247 -35.54 -25.13 -24.25
CA GLU A 247 -36.29 -26.25 -23.66
C GLU A 247 -36.02 -26.37 -22.15
N PRO A 248 -37.08 -26.35 -21.31
CA PRO A 248 -37.04 -26.89 -19.97
C PRO A 248 -37.92 -28.16 -19.88
N ALA A 249 -37.39 -29.23 -19.28
CA ALA A 249 -38.08 -30.08 -18.29
C ALA A 249 -37.41 -31.46 -18.14
N ALA A 250 -37.02 -31.80 -16.91
CA ALA A 250 -37.17 -33.15 -16.40
C ALA A 250 -37.58 -33.06 -14.93
N ALA A 251 -38.80 -33.51 -14.67
CA ALA A 251 -39.40 -33.68 -13.36
C ALA A 251 -38.76 -34.87 -12.62
N GLY A 252 -38.70 -34.78 -11.30
CA GLY A 252 -38.39 -35.90 -10.43
C GLY A 252 -38.67 -35.61 -8.96
N GLY A 253 -39.84 -36.05 -8.48
CA GLY A 253 -40.01 -36.50 -7.09
C GLY A 253 -40.75 -35.58 -6.12
N CYS A 254 -42.07 -35.79 -6.01
CA CYS A 254 -42.87 -35.41 -4.85
C CYS A 254 -42.39 -36.12 -3.57
N GLY A 255 -42.24 -35.38 -2.49
CA GLY A 255 -42.16 -35.87 -1.11
C GLY A 255 -43.00 -34.96 -0.20
N SER A 256 -44.21 -35.42 0.08
CA SER A 256 -45.23 -34.82 0.95
C SER A 256 -44.77 -34.64 2.40
N GLY A 257 -45.11 -33.50 3.04
CA GLY A 257 -44.95 -33.35 4.49
C GLY A 257 -45.27 -31.98 5.09
N ALA A 258 -46.56 -31.66 5.18
CA ALA A 258 -47.25 -30.81 6.18
C ALA A 258 -46.71 -29.40 6.54
N CYS A 259 -47.47 -28.40 6.12
CA CYS A 259 -47.63 -27.12 6.80
C CYS A 259 -48.19 -27.29 8.22
N GLY A 260 -47.71 -26.45 9.15
CA GLY A 260 -48.36 -26.18 10.43
C GLY A 260 -47.95 -24.80 10.93
N CYS A 261 -48.75 -23.79 10.63
CA CYS A 261 -48.71 -22.51 11.33
C CYS A 261 -49.39 -22.69 12.69
N GLY A 262 -48.73 -22.20 13.74
CA GLY A 262 -49.22 -22.01 15.09
C GLY A 262 -48.31 -21.04 15.80
#